data_AF-A0A424Y0N5-F1
#
_entry.id   AF-A0A424Y0N5-F1
#
_cell.length_a   1.000
_cell.length_b   1.000
_cell.length_c   1.000
_cell.angle_alpha   90.00
_cell.angle_beta   90.00
_cell.angle_gamma   90.00
#
_symmetry.space_group_name_H-M   'P 1'
#
loop_
_entity.id
_entity.type
_entity.pdbx_description
1 polymer ?
#
loop_
_entity_poly.entity_id
_entity_poly.type
_entity_poly.pdbx_seq_one_letter_code
_entity_poly.pdbx_strand_id
1 'polypeptide(L)' 'MLKSKIPLDQCEVGMVLSEDLYNDSGLLLMKKGTVLTPEKLKVLVRREVTEVPVDDRTN' A
#
# COMPACT_ATOMS: atom_id res chain seq x y z
N MET A 1 -11.84 3.58 -12.93
CA MET A 1 -10.76 3.09 -12.05
C MET A 1 -11.29 3.16 -10.63
N LEU A 2 -11.76 2.04 -10.07
CA LEU A 2 -12.10 2.02 -8.65
C LEU A 2 -10.79 1.96 -7.88
N LYS A 3 -10.46 3.06 -7.20
CA LYS A 3 -9.34 3.11 -6.27
C LYS A 3 -9.83 2.45 -4.99
N SER A 4 -9.36 1.24 -4.71
CA SER A 4 -9.72 0.53 -3.50
C SER A 4 -8.58 0.67 -2.51
N LYS A 5 -8.85 1.33 -1.38
CA LYS A 5 -8.03 1.16 -0.19
C LYS A 5 -8.44 -0.17 0.42
N ILE A 6 -7.48 -1.07 0.60
CA ILE A 6 -7.72 -2.33 1.28
C ILE A 6 -6.97 -2.34 2.61
N PRO A 7 -7.48 -3.05 3.62
CA PRO A 7 -6.75 -3.30 4.84
C PRO A 7 -5.36 -3.91 4.57
N LEU A 8 -4.35 -3.51 5.35
CA LEU A 8 -2.97 -3.98 5.19
C LEU A 8 -2.85 -5.51 5.35
N ASP A 9 -3.71 -6.12 6.17
CA ASP A 9 -3.79 -7.56 6.37
C ASP A 9 -4.39 -8.33 5.16
N GLN A 10 -5.08 -7.64 4.27
CA GLN A 10 -5.56 -8.16 2.98
C GLN A 10 -4.61 -7.88 1.83
N CYS A 11 -3.52 -7.15 2.07
CA CYS A 11 -2.52 -6.88 1.04
C CYS A 11 -1.65 -8.11 0.78
N GLU A 12 -1.54 -8.49 -0.49
CA GLU A 12 -0.69 -9.58 -0.93
C GLU A 12 0.62 -9.08 -1.55
N VAL A 13 1.64 -9.92 -1.49
CA VAL A 13 2.92 -9.67 -2.16
C VAL A 13 2.69 -9.62 -3.67
N GLY A 14 3.22 -8.59 -4.32
CA GLY A 14 3.06 -8.38 -5.76
C GLY A 14 1.97 -7.36 -6.13
N MET A 15 1.09 -6.99 -5.20
CA MET A 15 0.15 -5.88 -5.42
C MET A 15 0.90 -4.56 -5.66
N VAL A 16 0.27 -3.65 -6.40
CA VAL A 16 0.89 -2.37 -6.79
C VAL A 16 0.13 -1.22 -6.16
N LEU A 17 0.84 -0.27 -5.56
CA LEU A 17 0.27 0.95 -5.05
C LEU A 17 -0.39 1.77 -6.17
N SER A 18 -1.67 2.08 -6.04
CA SER A 18 -2.41 2.92 -6.99
C SER A 18 -2.14 4.42 -6.80
N GLU A 19 -1.68 4.82 -5.61
CA GLU A 19 -1.37 6.21 -5.22
C GLU A 19 -0.16 6.29 -4.29
N ASP A 20 0.34 7.51 -4.08
CA ASP A 20 1.36 7.79 -3.07
C ASP A 20 0.76 7.55 -1.68
N LEU A 21 1.47 6.77 -0.87
CA LEU A 21 1.07 6.45 0.49
C LEU A 21 1.79 7.38 1.47
N TYR A 22 1.03 8.08 2.29
CA TYR A 22 1.52 8.96 3.35
C TYR A 22 1.06 8.45 4.71
N ASN A 23 1.80 8.78 5.77
CA ASN A 23 1.31 8.60 7.15
C ASN A 23 0.52 9.83 7.62
N ASP A 24 -0.01 9.77 8.85
CA ASP A 24 -0.79 10.85 9.47
C ASP A 24 -0.01 12.16 9.66
N SER A 25 1.32 12.10 9.68
CA SER A 25 2.19 13.28 9.73
C SER A 25 2.46 13.90 8.35
N GLY A 26 1.91 13.35 7.27
CA GLY A 26 2.18 13.77 5.89
C GLY A 26 3.52 13.31 5.33
N LEU A 27 4.21 12.38 6.00
CA LEU A 27 5.45 11.79 5.51
C LEU A 27 5.14 10.76 4.43
N LEU A 28 5.74 10.93 3.25
CA LEU A 28 5.66 9.96 2.17
C LEU A 28 6.32 8.64 2.58
N LEU A 29 5.53 7.57 2.63
CA LEU A 29 5.97 6.21 2.93
C LEU A 29 6.43 5.49 1.66
N MET A 30 5.62 5.54 0.61
CA MET A 30 5.86 4.84 -0.66
C MET A 30 5.20 5.60 -1.81
N LYS A 31 5.81 5.53 -3.00
CA LYS A 31 5.28 6.16 -4.21
C LYS A 31 4.32 5.26 -4.95
N LYS A 32 3.36 5.85 -5.65
CA LYS A 32 2.52 5.20 -6.66
C LYS A 32 3.34 4.34 -7.61
N GLY A 33 2.80 3.17 -7.99
CA GLY A 33 3.48 2.20 -8.85
C GLY A 33 4.48 1.31 -8.11
N THR A 34 4.64 1.50 -6.81
CA THR A 34 5.45 0.62 -5.97
C THR A 34 4.79 -0.75 -5.82
N VAL A 35 5.54 -1.79 -6.18
CA VAL A 35 5.17 -3.19 -5.90
C VAL A 35 5.37 -3.49 -4.42
N LEU A 36 4.38 -4.13 -3.79
CA LEU A 36 4.38 -4.58 -2.40
C LEU A 36 5.29 -5.81 -2.23
N THR A 37 6.47 -5.47 -1.75
CA THR A 37 7.50 -6.26 -1.07
C THR A 37 7.06 -7.07 0.16
N PRO A 38 7.50 -8.31 0.48
CA PRO A 38 7.41 -8.79 1.87
C PRO A 38 8.10 -7.83 2.85
N GLU A 39 9.22 -7.23 2.45
CA GLU A 39 9.93 -6.22 3.26
C GLU A 39 9.13 -4.93 3.39
N LYS A 40 8.47 -4.51 2.31
CA LYS A 40 7.62 -3.32 2.30
C LYS A 40 6.39 -3.49 3.18
N LEU A 41 5.71 -4.63 3.11
CA LEU A 41 4.59 -4.95 4.00
C LEU A 41 5.04 -4.89 5.48
N LYS A 42 6.21 -5.45 5.82
CA LYS A 42 6.79 -5.31 7.17
C LYS A 42 7.04 -3.85 7.58
N VAL A 43 7.49 -3.00 6.66
CA VAL A 43 7.66 -1.57 6.92
C VAL A 43 6.32 -0.89 7.17
N LEU A 44 5.28 -1.22 6.42
CA LEU A 44 3.93 -0.67 6.60
C LEU A 44 3.35 -1.07 7.96
N VAL A 45 3.50 -2.34 8.36
CA VAL A 45 3.09 -2.82 9.70
C VAL A 45 3.82 -2.04 10.81
N ARG A 46 5.14 -1.87 10.68
CA ARG A 46 5.95 -1.12 11.67
C ARG A 46 5.60 0.36 11.77
N ARG A 47 5.01 0.93 10.71
CA ARG A 47 4.57 2.32 10.66
C ARG A 47 3.08 2.47 10.97
N GLU A 48 2.45 1.42 11.50
CA GLU A 48 1.05 1.39 11.93
C GLU A 48 0.07 1.78 10.81
N VAL A 49 0.42 1.46 9.56
CA VAL A 49 -0.46 1.68 8.41
C VAL A 49 -1.59 0.67 8.45
N THR A 50 -2.83 1.15 8.42
CA THR A 50 -4.04 0.31 8.46
C THR A 50 -4.58 0.00 7.08
N GLU A 51 -4.51 0.98 6.16
CA GLU A 51 -5.08 0.90 4.82
C GLU A 51 -4.03 1.23 3.75
N VAL A 52 -4.08 0.50 2.63
CA VAL A 52 -3.13 0.66 1.53
C VAL A 52 -3.90 0.87 0.22
N PRO A 53 -3.62 1.94 -0.55
CA PRO A 53 -4.25 2.17 -1.84
C PRO A 53 -3.59 1.26 -2.89
N VAL A 54 -4.24 0.17 -3.27
CA VAL A 54 -3.72 -0.76 -4.30
C VAL A 54 -4.52 -0.62 -5.61
N ASP A 55 -3.91 -0.98 -6.74
CA ASP A 55 -4.59 -1.08 -8.04
C ASP A 55 -5.13 -2.51 -8.17
N ASP A 56 -6.45 -2.67 -8.07
CA ASP A 56 -7.17 -3.95 -8.20
C ASP A 56 -7.29 -4.36 -9.67
N ARG A 57 -6.16 -4.38 -10.38
CA ARG A 57 -6.08 -5.01 -11.71
C ARG A 57 -5.77 -6.48 -11.53
N THR A 58 -6.73 -7.19 -10.96
CA THR A 58 -6.75 -8.64 -11.09
C THR A 58 -7.22 -8.94 -12.51
N ASN A 59 -6.26 -9.34 -13.36
CA ASN A 59 -6.47 -9.78 -14.75
C ASN A 59 -7.20 -11.12 -14.79
#